data_AF-V8NR18-F1
#
_entry.id   AF-V8NR18-F1
#
_cell.length_a   1.000
_cell.length_b   1.000
_cell.length_c   1.000
_cell.angle_alpha   90.00
_cell.angle_beta   90.00
_cell.angle_gamma   90.00
#
_symmetry.space_group_name_H-M   'P 1'
#
loop_
_entity.id
_entity.type
_entity.pdbx_description
1 polymer ?
#
loop_
_entity_poly.entity_id
_entity_poly.type
_entity_poly.pdbx_seq_one_letter_code
_entity_poly.pdbx_strand_id
1 'polypeptide(L)'
;MVTSSEGRETFSDDHLISFKQIIKQHWMIQFPYKAATFFGCIGTDKFGEILKRKTEEAHVDAHYYEQSEEPTGTCAACITSDNRSLIANLAAANCYKKEKHLDVEKNWKLVEKAKVYYIAASKELNKN
;
A
#
# COMPACT_ATOMS: atom_id res chain seq x y z
N MET A 1 -1.62 -13.18 -18.38
CA MET A 1 -3.00 -12.69 -18.18
C MET A 1 -3.67 -13.72 -17.28
N VAL A 2 -3.85 -13.46 -15.98
CA VAL A 2 -4.52 -14.39 -15.07
C VAL A 2 -5.63 -13.61 -14.38
N THR A 3 -6.86 -13.94 -14.75
CA THR A 3 -8.12 -13.45 -14.21
C THR A 3 -8.43 -14.17 -12.89
N SER A 4 -8.87 -13.44 -11.88
CA SER A 4 -9.31 -13.99 -10.60
C SER A 4 -10.83 -14.15 -10.63
N SER A 5 -11.30 -15.39 -10.71
CA SER A 5 -12.70 -15.77 -10.46
C SER A 5 -12.71 -17.00 -9.55
N GLU A 6 -13.81 -17.17 -8.80
CA GLU A 6 -14.12 -18.21 -7.78
C GLU A 6 -13.73 -17.79 -6.35
N GLY A 7 -14.57 -17.90 -5.32
CA GLY A 7 -15.89 -18.48 -5.13
C GLY A 7 -16.21 -18.40 -3.62
N ARG A 8 -17.50 -18.37 -3.25
CA ARG A 8 -17.98 -18.35 -1.84
C ARG A 8 -17.60 -19.64 -1.12
N GLU A 9 -17.11 -19.58 0.12
CA GLU A 9 -16.97 -20.75 1.00
C GLU A 9 -18.02 -20.70 2.13
N THR A 10 -18.98 -21.64 2.05
CA THR A 10 -19.76 -22.14 3.18
C THR A 10 -18.94 -23.25 3.84
N PHE A 11 -18.57 -23.08 5.11
CA PHE A 11 -17.71 -24.02 5.85
C PHE A 11 -18.60 -24.97 6.67
N SER A 12 -18.62 -26.25 6.28
CA SER A 12 -19.02 -27.36 7.15
C SER A 12 -17.93 -28.43 7.07
N ASP A 13 -17.15 -28.45 8.14
CA ASP A 13 -16.45 -29.54 8.79
C ASP A 13 -15.43 -30.42 8.05
N ASP A 14 -14.29 -30.46 8.73
CA ASP A 14 -13.38 -31.57 8.96
C ASP A 14 -12.31 -31.90 7.92
N HIS A 15 -11.14 -31.35 8.28
CA HIS A 15 -9.83 -31.98 8.27
C HIS A 15 -9.22 -32.29 6.89
N LEU A 16 -8.09 -31.60 6.67
CA LEU A 16 -7.11 -31.80 5.59
C LEU A 16 -7.39 -31.05 4.28
N ILE A 17 -7.21 -29.73 4.30
CA ILE A 17 -6.14 -29.10 3.50
C ILE A 17 -5.54 -27.94 4.33
N SER A 18 -4.64 -28.32 5.23
CA SER A 18 -3.51 -27.48 5.63
C SER A 18 -2.66 -27.25 4.37
N PHE A 19 -2.93 -26.17 3.63
CA PHE A 19 -2.04 -25.51 2.62
C PHE A 19 -2.80 -24.46 1.76
N LYS A 20 -4.13 -24.46 1.73
CA LYS A 20 -4.91 -23.60 0.81
C LYS A 20 -5.04 -22.12 1.21
N GLN A 21 -4.60 -21.72 2.41
CA GLN A 21 -4.58 -20.31 2.84
C GLN A 21 -3.23 -19.60 2.55
N ILE A 22 -2.31 -20.23 1.81
CA ILE A 22 -0.95 -19.70 1.56
C ILE A 22 -0.92 -18.66 0.42
N ILE A 23 -1.99 -18.51 -0.36
CA ILE A 23 -2.04 -17.59 -1.51
C ILE A 23 -3.00 -16.44 -1.22
N LYS A 24 -2.71 -15.60 -0.21
CA LYS A 24 -3.32 -14.26 -0.20
C LYS A 24 -2.36 -13.09 -0.22
N GLN A 25 -1.15 -13.14 0.36
CA GLN A 25 -0.12 -12.09 0.20
C GLN A 25 1.30 -12.58 0.63
N HIS A 26 1.71 -13.80 0.25
CA HIS A 26 2.97 -14.42 0.74
C HIS A 26 4.26 -13.84 0.12
N TRP A 27 4.18 -13.07 -0.98
CA TRP A 27 5.35 -12.82 -1.85
C TRP A 27 6.16 -11.55 -1.56
N MET A 28 5.66 -10.59 -0.79
CA MET A 28 6.40 -9.32 -0.60
C MET A 28 7.17 -9.22 0.72
N ILE A 29 6.69 -9.83 1.81
CA ILE A 29 7.18 -9.49 3.16
C ILE A 29 6.93 -10.67 4.10
N GLN A 30 7.88 -11.59 4.20
CA GLN A 30 7.71 -12.72 5.13
C GLN A 30 8.89 -12.90 6.06
N PHE A 31 10.11 -12.86 5.54
CA PHE A 31 11.27 -12.98 6.40
C PHE A 31 12.51 -12.41 5.68
N PRO A 32 13.25 -11.49 6.30
CA PRO A 32 12.98 -10.85 7.59
C PRO A 32 11.75 -9.91 7.55
N TYR A 33 11.06 -9.74 8.67
CA TYR A 33 10.06 -8.67 8.82
C TYR A 33 10.72 -7.31 8.57
N LYS A 34 9.96 -6.34 8.05
CA LYS A 34 10.48 -4.99 7.72
C LYS A 34 11.58 -5.00 6.64
N ALA A 35 11.56 -5.99 5.75
CA ALA A 35 12.47 -6.05 4.59
C ALA A 35 12.18 -4.97 3.53
N ALA A 36 10.94 -4.49 3.45
CA ALA A 36 10.52 -3.45 2.52
C ALA A 36 10.25 -2.15 3.26
N THR A 37 10.96 -1.09 2.88
CA THR A 37 10.69 0.28 3.34
C THR A 37 9.76 0.96 2.36
N PHE A 38 8.69 1.58 2.87
CA PHE A 38 7.74 2.35 2.07
C PHE A 38 7.76 3.82 2.47
N PHE A 39 7.88 4.71 1.49
CA PHE A 39 7.77 6.15 1.69
C PHE A 39 6.54 6.69 0.97
N GLY A 40 5.82 7.59 1.64
CA GLY A 40 4.65 8.25 1.05
C GLY A 40 4.22 9.47 1.87
N CYS A 41 3.17 10.15 1.43
CA CYS A 41 2.56 11.26 2.15
C CYS A 41 1.12 10.91 2.52
N ILE A 42 0.70 11.24 3.74
CA ILE A 42 -0.66 11.03 4.25
C ILE A 42 -1.16 12.26 5.00
N GLY A 43 -2.48 12.38 5.07
CA GLY A 43 -3.14 13.34 5.94
C GLY A 43 -3.10 12.89 7.40
N THR A 44 -3.11 13.83 8.33
CA THR A 44 -3.36 13.56 9.77
C THR A 44 -4.85 13.30 10.02
N ASP A 45 -5.38 12.25 9.39
CA ASP A 45 -6.79 11.87 9.46
C ASP A 45 -6.98 10.38 9.82
N LYS A 46 -8.23 9.99 10.01
CA LYS A 46 -8.59 8.60 10.34
C LYS A 46 -8.12 7.60 9.27
N PHE A 47 -8.07 8.02 8.00
CA PHE A 47 -7.62 7.16 6.91
C PHE A 47 -6.11 6.94 6.94
N GLY A 48 -5.33 7.97 7.28
CA GLY A 48 -3.90 7.88 7.50
C GLY A 48 -3.55 6.91 8.63
N GLU A 49 -4.26 6.99 9.75
CA GLU A 49 -4.10 6.03 10.87
C GLU A 49 -4.44 4.59 10.47
N ILE A 50 -5.51 4.39 9.70
CA ILE A 50 -5.84 3.07 9.16
C ILE A 50 -4.72 2.57 8.25
N LEU A 51 -4.17 3.44 7.40
CA LEU A 51 -3.11 3.07 6.47
C LEU A 51 -1.84 2.63 7.21
N LYS A 52 -1.38 3.40 8.20
CA LYS A 52 -0.24 3.05 9.06
C LYS A 52 -0.44 1.70 9.76
N ARG A 53 -1.62 1.50 10.34
CA ARG A 53 -1.94 0.23 11.02
C ARG A 53 -1.89 -0.94 10.03
N LYS A 54 -2.46 -0.78 8.84
CA LYS A 54 -2.49 -1.85 7.82
C LYS A 54 -1.12 -2.15 7.24
N THR A 55 -0.22 -1.16 7.13
CA THR A 55 1.16 -1.43 6.70
C THR A 55 1.99 -2.09 7.78
N GLU A 56 1.81 -1.74 9.06
CA GLU A 56 2.45 -2.45 10.18
C GLU A 56 1.93 -3.90 10.29
N GLU A 57 0.63 -4.14 10.13
CA GLU A 57 0.04 -5.49 10.04
C GLU A 57 0.62 -6.30 8.87
N ALA A 58 1.01 -5.64 7.78
CA ALA A 58 1.68 -6.25 6.63
C ALA A 58 3.21 -6.37 6.82
N HIS A 59 3.75 -5.96 7.97
CA HIS A 59 5.18 -5.94 8.29
C HIS A 59 6.05 -5.09 7.36
N VAL A 60 5.46 -4.07 6.72
CA VAL A 60 6.18 -3.06 5.93
C VAL A 60 6.80 -2.04 6.89
N ASP A 61 8.05 -1.62 6.64
CA ASP A 61 8.63 -0.47 7.34
C ASP A 61 8.18 0.83 6.67
N ALA A 62 6.96 1.26 6.98
CA ALA A 62 6.36 2.43 6.34
C ALA A 62 6.69 3.72 7.09
N HIS A 63 7.33 4.65 6.41
CA HIS A 63 7.64 6.00 6.91
C HIS A 63 6.86 7.00 6.08
N TYR A 64 5.85 7.61 6.69
CA TYR A 64 4.97 8.56 6.02
C TYR A 64 5.32 10.00 6.40
N TYR A 65 5.28 10.89 5.42
CA TYR A 65 5.19 12.32 5.64
C TYR A 65 3.76 12.66 6.03
N GLU A 66 3.55 13.11 7.26
CA GLU A 66 2.24 13.50 7.76
C GLU A 66 2.04 15.01 7.60
N GLN A 67 0.91 15.39 7.05
CA GLN A 67 0.54 16.79 6.86
C GLN A 67 -0.95 17.02 7.10
N SER A 68 -1.30 18.24 7.49
CA SER A 68 -2.69 18.62 7.81
C SER A 68 -3.34 19.51 6.74
N GLU A 69 -2.63 19.83 5.65
CA GLU A 69 -3.13 20.71 4.58
C GLU A 69 -4.20 20.01 3.72
N GLU A 70 -4.02 18.72 3.44
CA GLU A 70 -4.89 17.90 2.59
C GLU A 70 -5.23 16.56 3.29
N PRO A 71 -6.42 15.99 3.04
CA PRO A 71 -6.79 14.68 3.57
C PRO A 71 -5.98 13.55 2.92
N THR A 72 -5.95 12.38 3.56
CA THR A 72 -5.28 11.20 3.01
C THR A 72 -5.90 10.79 1.67
N GLY A 73 -5.05 10.47 0.69
CA GLY A 73 -5.48 10.02 -0.63
C GLY A 73 -6.35 8.76 -0.55
N THR A 74 -7.37 8.68 -1.40
CA THR A 74 -8.34 7.57 -1.42
C THR A 74 -8.47 7.02 -2.84
N CYS A 75 -8.70 5.72 -2.97
CA CYS A 75 -8.97 5.08 -4.25
C CYS A 75 -10.31 4.34 -4.17
N ALA A 76 -11.26 4.73 -5.02
CA ALA A 76 -12.48 3.98 -5.20
C ALA A 76 -12.25 2.88 -6.25
N ALA A 77 -12.56 1.65 -5.88
CA ALA A 77 -12.57 0.52 -6.81
C ALA A 77 -14.03 0.13 -7.10
N CYS A 78 -14.51 0.53 -8.28
CA CYS A 78 -15.83 0.16 -8.77
C CYS A 78 -15.73 -1.19 -9.48
N ILE A 79 -16.32 -2.23 -8.88
CA ILE A 79 -16.25 -3.60 -9.39
C ILE A 79 -17.57 -3.91 -10.11
N THR A 80 -17.50 -4.28 -11.39
CA THR A 80 -18.65 -4.68 -12.21
C THR A 80 -18.37 -6.03 -12.88
N SER A 81 -18.94 -7.10 -12.32
CA SER A 81 -18.59 -8.50 -12.67
C SER A 81 -17.07 -8.69 -12.65
N ASP A 82 -16.45 -8.82 -13.82
CA ASP A 82 -15.01 -9.07 -13.99
C ASP A 82 -14.20 -7.79 -14.24
N ASN A 83 -14.87 -6.63 -14.36
CA ASN A 83 -14.23 -5.35 -14.59
C ASN A 83 -13.99 -4.60 -13.29
N ARG A 84 -12.89 -3.83 -13.24
CA ARG A 84 -12.56 -2.93 -12.13
C ARG A 84 -12.17 -1.57 -12.66
N SER A 85 -12.98 -0.56 -12.34
CA SER A 85 -12.66 0.84 -12.59
C SER A 85 -12.06 1.44 -11.32
N LEU A 86 -10.85 1.98 -11.43
CA LEU A 86 -10.13 2.58 -10.31
C LEU A 86 -10.15 4.09 -10.45
N ILE A 87 -10.67 4.78 -9.44
CA ILE A 87 -10.74 6.25 -9.38
C ILE A 87 -9.92 6.67 -8.16
N ALA A 88 -8.71 7.17 -8.42
CA ALA A 88 -7.80 7.62 -7.38
C ALA A 88 -7.94 9.13 -7.16
N ASN A 89 -8.24 9.52 -5.93
CA ASN A 89 -8.10 10.89 -5.44
C ASN A 89 -6.80 10.99 -4.66
N LEU A 90 -5.77 11.60 -5.25
CA LEU A 90 -4.41 11.62 -4.70
C LEU A 90 -4.31 12.44 -3.40
N ALA A 91 -5.01 13.58 -3.29
CA ALA A 91 -5.02 14.46 -2.11
C ALA A 91 -3.62 14.62 -1.48
N ALA A 92 -3.43 14.28 -0.20
CA ALA A 92 -2.13 14.37 0.48
C ALA A 92 -0.98 13.65 -0.24
N ALA A 93 -1.23 12.61 -1.04
CA ALA A 93 -0.19 11.91 -1.78
C ALA A 93 0.54 12.81 -2.80
N ASN A 94 -0.14 13.82 -3.34
CA ASN A 94 0.47 14.83 -4.23
C ASN A 94 1.32 15.86 -3.48
N CYS A 95 1.16 15.98 -2.15
CA CYS A 95 1.90 16.94 -1.33
C CYS A 95 3.24 16.38 -0.82
N TYR A 96 3.77 15.33 -1.44
CA TYR A 96 5.06 14.76 -1.05
C TYR A 96 6.21 15.73 -1.36
N LYS A 97 6.77 16.33 -0.31
CA LYS A 97 7.90 17.27 -0.39
C LYS A 97 9.21 16.52 -0.14
N LYS A 98 9.99 16.28 -1.21
CA LYS A 98 11.28 15.55 -1.14
C LYS A 98 12.21 16.10 -0.05
N GLU A 99 12.32 17.43 0.05
CA GLU A 99 13.23 18.14 0.95
C GLU A 99 12.87 17.94 2.42
N LYS A 100 11.58 17.73 2.72
CA LYS A 100 11.08 17.61 4.10
C LYS A 100 11.00 16.16 4.57
N HIS A 101 11.17 15.18 3.68
CA HIS A 101 10.97 13.78 4.01
C HIS A 101 12.06 12.86 3.46
N LEU A 102 12.35 12.92 2.15
CA LEU A 102 13.35 12.06 1.53
C LEU A 102 14.77 12.49 1.90
N ASP A 103 15.04 13.80 1.89
CA ASP A 103 16.37 14.36 2.15
C ASP A 103 16.73 14.41 3.64
N VAL A 104 15.80 13.98 4.51
CA VAL A 104 16.07 13.83 5.95
C VAL A 104 17.05 12.68 6.13
N GLU A 105 18.19 12.94 6.77
CA GLU A 105 19.30 11.99 6.92
C GLU A 105 18.86 10.62 7.47
N LYS A 106 17.91 10.60 8.40
CA LYS A 106 17.34 9.37 8.96
C LYS A 106 16.64 8.51 7.90
N ASN A 107 15.87 9.12 7.00
CA ASN A 107 15.12 8.43 5.95
C ASN A 107 16.04 8.06 4.78
N TRP A 108 16.98 8.94 4.42
CA TRP A 108 17.96 8.69 3.38
C TRP A 108 18.85 7.47 3.68
N LYS A 109 19.22 7.24 4.95
CA LYS A 109 19.94 6.02 5.37
C LYS A 109 19.20 4.72 5.03
N LEU A 110 17.86 4.73 5.04
CA LEU A 110 17.07 3.56 4.65
C LEU A 110 17.10 3.35 3.13
N VAL A 111 17.11 4.43 2.36
CA VAL A 111 17.31 4.40 0.90
C VAL A 111 18.67 3.79 0.61
N GLU A 112 19.76 4.29 1.20
CA GLU A 112 21.12 3.77 0.97
C GLU A 112 21.30 2.30 1.33
N LYS A 113 20.54 1.81 2.32
CA LYS A 113 20.54 0.39 2.72
C LYS A 113 19.81 -0.50 1.71
N ALA A 114 18.90 0.05 0.90
CA ALA A 114 18.10 -0.72 -0.04
C ALA A 114 18.94 -1.19 -1.24
N LYS A 115 18.71 -2.44 -1.65
CA LYS A 115 19.37 -3.06 -2.82
C LYS A 115 18.56 -2.93 -4.10
N VAL A 116 17.25 -2.75 -3.97
CA VAL A 116 16.30 -2.71 -5.08
C VAL A 116 15.33 -1.56 -4.80
N TYR A 117 15.04 -0.78 -5.84
CA TYR A 117 14.10 0.32 -5.78
C TYR A 117 12.93 0.02 -6.70
N TYR A 118 11.71 0.20 -6.18
CA TYR A 118 10.48 0.11 -6.95
C TYR A 118 9.68 1.38 -6.76
N ILE A 119 9.40 2.08 -7.86
CA ILE A 119 8.64 3.32 -7.87
C ILE A 119 7.52 3.15 -8.88
N ALA A 120 6.27 3.18 -8.40
CA ALA A 120 5.11 3.17 -9.27
C ALA A 120 4.89 4.58 -9.85
N ALA A 121 4.84 4.70 -11.17
CA ALA A 121 4.51 5.96 -11.83
C ALA A 121 2.99 6.14 -11.93
N SER A 122 2.43 7.07 -11.15
CA SER A 122 1.05 7.55 -11.33
C SER A 122 1.07 8.83 -12.16
N LYS A 123 0.41 8.84 -13.32
CA LYS A 123 0.18 10.08 -14.08
C LYS A 123 -1.15 10.69 -13.65
N GLU A 124 -1.11 11.94 -13.21
CA GLU A 124 -2.33 12.75 -13.11
C GLU A 124 -2.78 13.10 -14.53
N LEU A 125 -4.04 12.83 -14.87
CA LEU A 125 -4.63 13.28 -16.12
C LEU A 125 -4.83 14.79 -16.02
N ASN A 126 -4.17 15.55 -16.89
CA ASN A 126 -4.24 17.01 -16.96
C ASN A 126 -5.67 17.50 -16.73
N LYS A 127 -5.88 18.26 -15.65
CA LYS A 127 -7.05 19.11 -15.50
C LYS A 127 -6.90 20.24 -16.52
N ASN A 128 -7.61 20.14 -17.64
CA ASN A 128 -7.85 21.25 -18.56
C ASN A 128 -8.69 22.33 -17.89
#